data_AF-A0A2S9YHJ7-F1
#
_entry.id   AF-A0A2S9YHJ7-F1
#
_cell.length_a   1.000
_cell.length_b   1.000
_cell.length_c   1.000
_cell.angle_alpha   90.00
_cell.angle_beta   90.00
_cell.angle_gamma   90.00
#
_symmetry.space_group_name_H-M   'P 1'
#
loop_
_entity.id
_entity.type
_entity.pdbx_description
1 polymer ?
#
loop_
_entity_poly.entity_id
_entity_poly.type
_entity_poly.pdbx_seq_one_letter_code
_entity_poly.pdbx_strand_id
1 'polypeptide(L)'
;MAVTGASESCGAAAAMLVSLNLCGCLIDINPLFVGDGTDTRNSAATSVALDESSGVENGDGDGDGDGDGDGDGDGDGDGDGDGDGDGDGDGDGDGDGDGDPTTGDGDCTDPVAPGSDQCPAICTSCSGNVCTIECTGSSVCEGLDIVCPQDYECAVICQGSDACDTGSVTCPELYACSLSCEGGNDACGDLPLRCGQGSCSITCGASTNACKGTSVECGAGACSATCIDKEKSQPASMPGCDASCSCTQC
;
A
#
# COMPACT_ATOMS: atom_id res chain seq x y z
N MET A 1 38.75 3.34 -57.78
CA MET A 1 38.73 4.77 -58.14
C MET A 1 37.32 5.07 -58.64
N ALA A 2 36.46 5.68 -57.80
CA ALA A 2 36.22 7.14 -57.78
C ALA A 2 35.06 7.47 -58.77
N VAL A 3 33.96 8.19 -58.50
CA VAL A 3 33.43 9.00 -57.38
C VAL A 3 31.91 9.18 -57.62
N THR A 4 31.12 9.28 -56.53
CA THR A 4 29.88 10.07 -56.27
C THR A 4 28.84 10.46 -57.34
N GLY A 5 27.57 10.45 -56.90
CA GLY A 5 26.55 11.43 -57.33
C GLY A 5 25.18 11.19 -56.70
N ALA A 6 24.82 11.98 -55.69
CA ALA A 6 23.49 12.04 -55.10
C ALA A 6 22.57 12.99 -55.91
N SER A 7 21.28 12.69 -56.00
CA SER A 7 20.25 13.71 -56.20
C SER A 7 18.89 13.28 -55.63
N GLU A 8 18.34 14.19 -54.85
CA GLU A 8 17.08 14.15 -54.12
C GLU A 8 15.87 14.22 -55.06
N SER A 9 14.80 13.49 -54.75
CA SER A 9 13.44 13.84 -55.19
C SER A 9 12.40 13.20 -54.27
N CYS A 10 12.00 13.90 -53.20
CA CYS A 10 10.74 13.62 -52.51
C CYS A 10 9.70 14.57 -53.08
N GLY A 11 8.73 14.01 -53.80
CA GLY A 11 7.70 14.75 -54.52
C GLY A 11 6.77 15.53 -53.59
N ALA A 12 6.50 16.76 -53.97
CA ALA A 12 5.43 17.59 -53.42
C ALA A 12 4.19 17.50 -54.32
N ALA A 13 3.02 17.28 -53.70
CA ALA A 13 1.64 17.64 -54.12
C ALA A 13 0.67 16.61 -53.51
N ALA A 14 -0.46 16.94 -52.87
CA ALA A 14 -1.16 18.18 -52.66
C ALA A 14 -2.07 18.00 -51.43
N ALA A 15 -2.07 18.95 -50.48
CA ALA A 15 -3.04 19.00 -49.39
C ALA A 15 -4.16 19.98 -49.78
N MET A 16 -5.38 19.46 -49.88
CA MET A 16 -6.61 20.21 -50.16
C MET A 16 -6.96 21.10 -48.96
N LEU A 17 -6.94 22.42 -49.18
CA LEU A 17 -7.43 23.43 -48.26
C LEU A 17 -8.96 23.42 -48.21
N VAL A 18 -9.54 23.10 -47.05
CA VAL A 18 -10.95 23.39 -46.75
C VAL A 18 -10.99 24.52 -45.73
N SER A 19 -11.37 25.70 -46.21
CA SER A 19 -11.59 26.91 -45.40
C SER A 19 -12.99 26.89 -44.81
N LEU A 20 -13.12 26.71 -43.49
CA LEU A 20 -14.32 27.12 -42.75
C LEU A 20 -13.94 28.18 -41.71
N ASN A 21 -14.27 29.42 -42.06
CA ASN A 21 -14.47 30.53 -41.14
C ASN A 21 -15.66 30.23 -40.23
N LEU A 22 -15.45 30.18 -38.90
CA LEU A 22 -16.51 30.54 -37.95
C LEU A 22 -15.94 31.03 -36.61
N CYS A 23 -16.17 32.32 -36.37
CA CYS A 23 -16.40 33.01 -35.10
C CYS A 23 -15.42 32.77 -33.93
N GLY A 24 -14.51 33.73 -33.76
CA GLY A 24 -13.77 33.91 -32.52
C GLY A 24 -14.70 34.36 -31.39
N CYS A 25 -14.75 33.55 -30.33
CA CYS A 25 -15.08 34.02 -28.99
C CYS A 25 -13.77 34.44 -28.31
N LEU A 26 -13.72 35.70 -27.91
CA LEU A 26 -12.68 36.34 -27.13
C LEU A 26 -12.55 35.62 -25.78
N ILE A 27 -11.37 35.09 -25.47
CA ILE A 27 -10.94 34.83 -24.10
C ILE A 27 -9.79 35.81 -23.85
N ASP A 28 -10.07 36.84 -23.05
CA ASP A 28 -9.06 37.80 -22.60
C ASP A 28 -8.02 37.07 -21.75
N ILE A 29 -6.79 37.03 -22.24
CA ILE A 29 -5.60 36.64 -21.48
C ILE A 29 -5.23 37.82 -20.58
N ASN A 30 -5.36 37.61 -19.27
CA ASN A 30 -4.99 38.59 -18.24
C ASN A 30 -3.46 38.84 -18.27
N PRO A 31 -2.96 40.07 -18.54
CA PRO A 31 -1.54 40.34 -18.64
C PRO A 31 -1.02 40.82 -17.29
N LEU A 32 -0.67 39.89 -16.39
CA LEU A 32 -0.06 40.26 -15.10
C LEU A 32 1.20 39.46 -14.72
N PHE A 33 1.85 38.76 -15.65
CA PHE A 33 3.17 38.17 -15.40
C PHE A 33 4.07 38.21 -16.64
N VAL A 34 4.83 39.30 -16.78
CA VAL A 34 6.04 39.36 -17.62
C VAL A 34 7.15 40.03 -16.81
N GLY A 35 8.28 39.34 -16.71
CA GLY A 35 9.58 39.85 -16.27
C GLY A 35 10.27 38.84 -15.36
N ASP A 36 11.48 38.34 -15.62
CA ASP A 36 12.44 38.52 -16.71
C ASP A 36 13.46 37.38 -16.49
N GLY A 37 13.72 36.59 -17.52
CA GLY A 37 14.78 35.61 -17.52
C GLY A 37 15.71 35.92 -18.68
N THR A 38 16.84 36.56 -18.41
CA THR A 38 18.20 36.00 -18.51
C THR A 38 19.23 37.12 -18.40
N ASP A 39 20.26 36.95 -17.56
CA ASP A 39 21.64 37.24 -18.00
C ASP A 39 22.70 36.68 -17.03
N THR A 40 23.42 35.66 -17.49
CA THR A 40 24.75 35.30 -17.00
C THR A 40 25.77 36.40 -17.33
N ARG A 41 26.54 36.90 -16.34
CA ARG A 41 28.02 36.92 -16.27
C ARG A 41 28.58 37.94 -15.24
N ASN A 42 29.13 37.39 -14.16
CA ASN A 42 30.41 37.73 -13.51
C ASN A 42 30.86 39.21 -13.40
N SER A 43 30.81 39.80 -12.20
CA SER A 43 31.99 40.27 -11.44
C SER A 43 31.62 41.10 -10.20
N ALA A 44 32.39 40.89 -9.13
CA ALA A 44 32.67 41.79 -8.01
C ALA A 44 31.64 41.88 -6.85
N ALA A 45 31.96 41.10 -5.81
CA ALA A 45 32.05 41.52 -4.41
C ALA A 45 30.91 42.36 -3.79
N THR A 46 30.13 41.74 -2.92
CA THR A 46 29.80 42.28 -1.59
C THR A 46 29.20 41.16 -0.74
N SER A 47 29.96 40.71 0.24
CA SER A 47 29.50 39.93 1.38
C SER A 47 28.62 40.81 2.26
N VAL A 48 27.35 40.46 2.41
CA VAL A 48 26.52 40.94 3.52
C VAL A 48 25.79 39.74 4.11
N ALA A 49 26.29 39.33 5.28
CA ALA A 49 25.58 38.49 6.23
C ALA A 49 24.56 39.35 6.98
N LEU A 50 23.34 38.85 7.09
CA LEU A 50 22.30 39.25 8.07
C LEU A 50 21.52 37.94 8.30
N ASP A 51 21.70 37.17 9.37
CA ASP A 51 21.65 37.46 10.82
C ASP A 51 20.23 37.71 11.36
N GLU A 52 19.90 36.91 12.36
CA GLU A 52 18.78 36.96 13.32
C GLU A 52 17.33 36.70 12.85
N SER A 53 16.86 35.49 13.13
CA SER A 53 15.55 35.33 13.77
C SER A 53 15.64 34.28 14.87
N SER A 54 16.17 34.73 16.00
CA SER A 54 16.10 34.13 17.32
C SER A 54 14.64 34.15 17.81
N GLY A 55 13.96 33.01 17.73
CA GLY A 55 12.64 32.77 18.31
C GLY A 55 12.73 31.60 19.29
N VAL A 56 13.13 31.91 20.52
CA VAL A 56 13.13 31.01 21.67
C VAL A 56 11.69 30.95 22.20
N GLU A 57 11.05 29.79 22.13
CA GLU A 57 9.96 29.45 23.05
C GLU A 57 10.29 28.13 23.75
N ASN A 58 10.77 28.27 24.98
CA ASN A 58 10.90 27.21 25.95
C ASN A 58 9.49 26.87 26.46
N GLY A 59 9.01 25.67 26.14
CA GLY A 59 7.83 25.07 26.75
C GLY A 59 8.25 23.92 27.64
N ASP A 60 8.70 24.23 28.86
CA ASP A 60 8.92 23.26 29.93
C ASP A 60 7.55 22.76 30.40
N GLY A 61 7.19 21.54 30.00
CA GLY A 61 5.99 20.83 30.44
C GLY A 61 6.38 19.60 31.23
N ASP A 62 6.83 19.81 32.47
CA ASP A 62 7.02 18.75 33.47
C ASP A 62 5.66 18.17 33.88
N GLY A 63 5.31 17.04 33.27
CA GLY A 63 4.14 16.24 33.63
C GLY A 63 4.57 14.97 34.35
N ASP A 64 4.94 15.10 35.63
CA ASP A 64 5.14 13.97 36.53
C ASP A 64 3.79 13.29 36.79
N GLY A 65 3.61 12.10 36.23
CA GLY A 65 2.41 11.28 36.36
C GLY A 65 2.79 9.83 36.68
N ASP A 66 3.45 9.63 37.81
CA ASP A 66 3.70 8.30 38.40
C ASP A 66 2.36 7.70 38.86
N GLY A 67 1.77 6.89 37.98
CA GLY A 67 0.61 6.06 38.27
C GLY A 67 1.03 4.61 38.52
N ASP A 68 1.58 4.34 39.71
CA ASP A 68 1.82 2.98 40.20
C ASP A 68 0.47 2.29 40.47
N GLY A 69 0.05 1.45 39.53
CA GLY A 69 -1.12 0.58 39.66
C GLY A 69 -0.67 -0.87 39.85
N ASP A 70 -0.24 -1.21 41.06
CA ASP A 70 -0.02 -2.59 41.49
C ASP A 70 -1.36 -3.33 41.58
N GLY A 71 -1.69 -4.07 40.52
CA GLY A 71 -2.82 -4.98 40.47
C GLY A 71 -2.38 -6.42 40.71
N ASP A 72 -2.11 -6.76 41.98
CA ASP A 72 -1.93 -8.15 42.42
C ASP A 72 -3.27 -8.89 42.33
N GLY A 73 -3.48 -9.60 41.23
CA GLY A 73 -4.60 -10.52 41.03
C GLY A 73 -4.16 -11.97 41.24
N ASP A 74 -4.03 -12.39 42.50
CA ASP A 74 -3.89 -13.79 42.88
C ASP A 74 -5.19 -14.53 42.57
N GLY A 75 -5.24 -15.19 41.41
CA GLY A 75 -6.30 -16.10 41.00
C GLY A 75 -5.88 -17.55 41.20
N ASP A 76 -5.96 -18.03 42.43
CA ASP A 76 -5.87 -19.47 42.75
C ASP A 76 -7.10 -20.19 42.17
N GLY A 77 -6.91 -20.80 41.00
CA GLY A 77 -7.90 -21.65 40.34
C GLY A 77 -7.45 -23.11 40.38
N ASP A 78 -7.55 -23.74 41.55
CA ASP A 78 -7.46 -25.20 41.69
C ASP A 78 -8.68 -25.84 41.00
N GLY A 79 -8.48 -26.28 39.76
CA GLY A 79 -9.44 -27.05 38.98
C GLY A 79 -8.97 -28.48 38.81
N ASP A 80 -9.04 -29.29 39.87
CA ASP A 80 -8.93 -30.75 39.79
C ASP A 80 -10.13 -31.29 38.99
N GLY A 81 -9.91 -31.56 37.71
CA GLY A 81 -10.86 -32.21 36.82
C GLY A 81 -10.36 -33.58 36.41
N ASP A 82 -10.45 -34.55 37.33
CA ASP A 82 -10.32 -35.98 37.01
C ASP A 82 -11.52 -36.40 36.15
N GLY A 83 -11.31 -36.40 34.83
CA GLY A 83 -12.25 -36.89 33.84
C GLY A 83 -11.74 -38.16 33.17
N ASP A 84 -11.80 -39.28 33.87
CA ASP A 84 -11.66 -40.62 33.28
C ASP A 84 -12.87 -40.87 32.35
N GLY A 85 -12.69 -40.57 31.08
CA GLY A 85 -13.65 -40.84 30.01
C GLY A 85 -13.11 -41.91 29.07
N ASP A 86 -13.15 -43.17 29.50
CA ASP A 86 -13.02 -44.33 28.60
C ASP A 86 -14.24 -44.36 27.67
N GLY A 87 -14.10 -43.71 26.51
CA GLY A 87 -15.06 -43.72 25.42
C GLY A 87 -14.51 -44.50 24.23
N ASP A 88 -14.59 -45.82 24.29
CA ASP A 88 -14.46 -46.69 23.10
C ASP A 88 -15.66 -46.41 22.17
N GLY A 89 -15.49 -45.43 21.28
CA GLY A 89 -16.43 -45.09 20.22
C GLY A 89 -15.90 -45.55 18.88
N ASP A 90 -16.12 -46.83 18.54
CA ASP A 90 -16.05 -47.32 17.16
C ASP A 90 -17.16 -46.64 16.34
N GLY A 91 -16.85 -45.45 15.83
CA GLY A 91 -17.70 -44.70 14.92
C GLY A 91 -17.14 -44.77 13.50
N ASP A 92 -17.54 -45.79 12.76
CA ASP A 92 -17.47 -45.79 11.29
C ASP A 92 -18.40 -44.70 10.76
N GLY A 93 -17.90 -43.46 10.75
CA GLY A 93 -18.58 -42.30 10.18
C GLY A 93 -18.02 -42.00 8.81
N ASP A 94 -18.60 -42.63 7.78
CA ASP A 94 -18.56 -42.14 6.40
C ASP A 94 -19.33 -40.81 6.35
N GLY A 95 -18.68 -39.74 6.81
CA GLY A 95 -19.18 -38.38 6.75
C GLY A 95 -18.61 -37.69 5.52
N ASP A 96 -19.32 -37.82 4.40
CA ASP A 96 -19.26 -36.84 3.31
C ASP A 96 -19.77 -35.49 3.87
N GLY A 97 -18.88 -34.80 4.59
CA GLY A 97 -19.11 -33.46 5.11
C GLY A 97 -18.86 -32.45 4.00
N ASP A 98 -19.92 -32.13 3.25
CA ASP A 98 -20.00 -30.87 2.52
C ASP A 98 -19.63 -29.73 3.48
N GLY A 99 -18.55 -29.02 3.16
CA GLY A 99 -17.97 -27.98 4.01
C GLY A 99 -18.98 -26.88 4.32
N ASP A 100 -19.46 -26.86 5.55
CA ASP A 100 -20.10 -25.71 6.18
C ASP A 100 -19.00 -24.87 6.85
N PRO A 101 -18.75 -23.62 6.41
CA PRO A 101 -17.68 -22.79 6.95
C PRO A 101 -18.12 -22.06 8.21
N THR A 102 -18.68 -22.73 9.23
CA THR A 102 -18.86 -22.08 10.54
C THR A 102 -18.97 -23.09 11.67
N THR A 103 -17.85 -23.35 12.37
CA THR A 103 -17.78 -23.37 13.85
C THR A 103 -16.37 -23.73 14.33
N GLY A 104 -15.66 -22.75 14.90
CA GLY A 104 -15.17 -22.92 16.27
C GLY A 104 -13.88 -23.66 16.58
N ASP A 105 -12.96 -23.88 15.63
CA ASP A 105 -11.62 -24.40 15.93
C ASP A 105 -10.52 -23.61 15.18
N GLY A 106 -10.29 -22.35 15.55
CA GLY A 106 -8.99 -21.64 15.48
C GLY A 106 -8.11 -21.66 14.21
N ASP A 107 -8.55 -22.20 13.07
CA ASP A 107 -7.72 -22.32 11.87
C ASP A 107 -8.07 -21.22 10.88
N CYS A 108 -7.18 -20.25 10.75
CA CYS A 108 -7.28 -19.14 9.81
C CYS A 108 -6.96 -19.58 8.38
N THR A 109 -7.60 -20.65 7.90
CA THR A 109 -7.38 -21.15 6.53
C THR A 109 -8.22 -20.39 5.54
N ASP A 110 -7.57 -19.93 4.47
CA ASP A 110 -8.26 -19.26 3.39
C ASP A 110 -8.85 -20.28 2.41
N PRO A 111 -10.07 -20.04 1.90
CA PRO A 111 -10.56 -20.78 0.75
C PRO A 111 -9.69 -20.47 -0.48
N VAL A 112 -9.49 -21.47 -1.33
CA VAL A 112 -8.76 -21.28 -2.60
C VAL A 112 -9.59 -20.42 -3.53
N ALA A 113 -9.04 -19.29 -3.99
CA ALA A 113 -9.75 -18.43 -4.92
C ALA A 113 -10.04 -19.16 -6.25
N PRO A 114 -11.26 -19.02 -6.81
CA PRO A 114 -11.63 -19.73 -8.03
C PRO A 114 -10.85 -19.25 -9.26
N GLY A 115 -10.41 -17.98 -9.24
CA GLY A 115 -9.77 -17.34 -10.38
C GLY A 115 -10.65 -17.36 -11.63
N SER A 116 -10.02 -17.11 -12.76
CA SER A 116 -10.62 -17.25 -14.08
C SER A 116 -9.56 -17.37 -15.17
N ASP A 117 -9.96 -17.84 -16.35
CA ASP A 117 -9.09 -17.90 -17.52
C ASP A 117 -8.67 -16.52 -18.06
N GLN A 118 -9.30 -15.43 -17.61
CA GLN A 118 -9.04 -14.07 -18.08
C GLN A 118 -8.48 -13.23 -16.94
N CYS A 119 -7.24 -12.77 -17.09
CA CYS A 119 -6.61 -11.90 -16.10
C CYS A 119 -7.32 -10.53 -16.06
N PRO A 120 -7.81 -10.08 -14.89
CA PRO A 120 -8.44 -8.77 -14.75
C PRO A 120 -7.49 -7.64 -15.15
N ALA A 121 -8.03 -6.55 -15.74
CA ALA A 121 -7.22 -5.47 -16.29
C ALA A 121 -6.42 -4.67 -15.25
N ILE A 122 -6.77 -4.77 -13.97
CA ILE A 122 -6.03 -4.14 -12.87
C ILE A 122 -4.74 -4.91 -12.53
N CYS A 123 -4.71 -6.21 -12.81
CA CYS A 123 -3.56 -7.07 -12.54
C CYS A 123 -2.49 -6.85 -13.63
N THR A 124 -1.26 -6.58 -13.22
CA THR A 124 -0.10 -6.57 -14.13
C THR A 124 0.14 -7.96 -14.71
N SER A 125 -0.06 -8.99 -13.89
CA SER A 125 0.02 -10.38 -14.30
C SER A 125 -0.89 -11.28 -13.44
N CYS A 126 -1.22 -12.46 -13.96
CA CYS A 126 -1.93 -13.48 -13.21
C CYS A 126 -1.20 -14.82 -13.32
N SER A 127 -1.09 -15.53 -12.20
CA SER A 127 -0.55 -16.89 -12.14
C SER A 127 -1.56 -17.79 -11.43
N GLY A 128 -2.32 -18.57 -12.20
CA GLY A 128 -3.44 -19.34 -11.66
C GLY A 128 -4.54 -18.42 -11.14
N ASN A 129 -4.85 -18.54 -9.85
CA ASN A 129 -5.85 -17.76 -9.12
C ASN A 129 -5.26 -16.53 -8.39
N VAL A 130 -3.99 -16.20 -8.61
CA VAL A 130 -3.32 -15.04 -8.02
C VAL A 130 -3.26 -13.89 -9.03
N CYS A 131 -3.79 -12.74 -8.64
CA CYS A 131 -3.68 -11.45 -9.32
C CYS A 131 -2.49 -10.67 -8.72
N THR A 132 -1.49 -10.39 -9.54
CA THR A 132 -0.33 -9.59 -9.12
C THR A 132 -0.41 -8.19 -9.72
N ILE A 133 -0.33 -7.17 -8.87
CA ILE A 133 -0.31 -5.76 -9.23
C ILE A 133 1.08 -5.22 -8.87
N GLU A 134 1.88 -4.92 -9.90
CA GLU A 134 3.26 -4.45 -9.73
C GLU A 134 3.34 -2.93 -9.94
N CYS A 135 3.65 -2.21 -8.87
CA CYS A 135 3.89 -0.77 -8.81
C CYS A 135 5.39 -0.52 -8.69
N THR A 136 6.16 -0.86 -9.75
CA THR A 136 7.62 -0.74 -9.75
C THR A 136 8.10 0.59 -10.34
N GLY A 137 8.72 1.41 -9.51
CA GLY A 137 9.22 2.75 -9.83
C GLY A 137 8.84 3.74 -8.73
N SER A 138 9.30 4.99 -8.85
CA SER A 138 8.88 6.06 -7.93
C SER A 138 7.47 6.54 -8.28
N SER A 139 6.60 6.63 -7.28
CA SER A 139 5.25 7.20 -7.41
C SER A 139 4.36 6.55 -8.49
N VAL A 140 4.57 5.26 -8.79
CA VAL A 140 3.85 4.60 -9.91
C VAL A 140 2.37 4.42 -9.63
N CYS A 141 2.02 4.10 -8.38
CA CYS A 141 0.66 3.91 -7.90
C CYS A 141 0.29 4.89 -6.78
N GLU A 142 1.04 5.98 -6.63
CA GLU A 142 0.78 7.03 -5.64
C GLU A 142 -0.63 7.60 -5.82
N GLY A 143 -1.38 7.66 -4.70
CA GLY A 143 -2.74 8.19 -4.67
C GLY A 143 -3.79 7.37 -5.44
N LEU A 144 -3.47 6.14 -5.87
CA LEU A 144 -4.44 5.26 -6.52
C LEU A 144 -5.25 4.46 -5.51
N ASP A 145 -6.53 4.27 -5.82
CA ASP A 145 -7.41 3.32 -5.12
C ASP A 145 -7.34 1.95 -5.81
N ILE A 146 -6.47 1.07 -5.31
CA ILE A 146 -6.26 -0.28 -5.81
C ILE A 146 -7.34 -1.19 -5.23
N VAL A 147 -8.29 -1.62 -6.06
CA VAL A 147 -9.35 -2.55 -5.66
C VAL A 147 -9.08 -3.93 -6.24
N CYS A 148 -8.72 -4.87 -5.37
CA CYS A 148 -8.43 -6.23 -5.77
C CYS A 148 -9.69 -6.95 -6.31
N PRO A 149 -9.56 -7.79 -7.35
CA PRO A 149 -10.66 -8.59 -7.85
C PRO A 149 -11.20 -9.56 -6.79
N GLN A 150 -12.51 -9.72 -6.73
CA GLN A 150 -13.16 -10.53 -5.69
C GLN A 150 -13.00 -12.04 -5.88
N ASP A 151 -12.56 -12.52 -7.05
CA ASP A 151 -12.40 -13.94 -7.38
C ASP A 151 -10.94 -14.41 -7.38
N TYR A 152 -10.00 -13.57 -6.92
CA TYR A 152 -8.57 -13.83 -6.96
C TYR A 152 -7.92 -13.60 -5.60
N GLU A 153 -6.85 -14.33 -5.32
CA GLU A 153 -5.87 -13.92 -4.31
C GLU A 153 -5.12 -12.69 -4.85
N CYS A 154 -4.88 -11.70 -4.00
CA CYS A 154 -4.31 -10.43 -4.43
C CYS A 154 -2.87 -10.26 -3.90
N ALA A 155 -1.94 -9.94 -4.79
CA ALA A 155 -0.57 -9.59 -4.44
C ALA A 155 -0.24 -8.21 -5.00
N VAL A 156 -0.17 -7.21 -4.12
CA VAL A 156 0.22 -5.84 -4.47
C VAL A 156 1.69 -5.64 -4.09
N ILE A 157 2.50 -5.27 -5.08
CA ILE A 157 3.94 -5.10 -4.92
C ILE A 157 4.28 -3.63 -5.19
N CYS A 158 4.60 -2.91 -4.13
CA CYS A 158 5.02 -1.51 -4.17
C CYS A 158 6.54 -1.48 -4.10
N GLN A 159 7.20 -1.19 -5.23
CA GLN A 159 8.65 -1.22 -5.36
C GLN A 159 9.21 0.13 -5.78
N GLY A 160 9.73 0.91 -4.83
CA GLY A 160 10.29 2.24 -5.08
C GLY A 160 9.80 3.27 -4.07
N SER A 161 10.47 4.43 -4.02
CA SER A 161 10.06 5.52 -3.14
C SER A 161 8.64 5.96 -3.51
N ASP A 162 7.79 6.08 -2.50
CA ASP A 162 6.40 6.55 -2.63
C ASP A 162 5.58 5.72 -3.64
N ALA A 163 5.99 4.47 -3.91
CA ALA A 163 5.42 3.66 -5.00
C ALA A 163 3.89 3.50 -4.90
N CYS A 164 3.35 3.43 -3.68
CA CYS A 164 1.93 3.34 -3.38
C CYS A 164 1.52 4.34 -2.29
N ASP A 165 2.30 5.40 -2.05
CA ASP A 165 2.03 6.38 -0.99
C ASP A 165 0.66 7.06 -1.19
N THR A 166 -0.03 7.35 -0.08
CA THR A 166 -1.28 8.13 -0.01
C THR A 166 -2.47 7.54 -0.81
N GLY A 167 -2.29 6.37 -1.42
CA GLY A 167 -3.33 5.59 -2.09
C GLY A 167 -4.11 4.72 -1.12
N SER A 168 -4.90 3.78 -1.65
CA SER A 168 -5.57 2.76 -0.83
C SER A 168 -5.49 1.39 -1.49
N VAL A 169 -5.46 0.33 -0.69
CA VAL A 169 -5.57 -1.05 -1.17
C VAL A 169 -6.79 -1.67 -0.51
N THR A 170 -7.76 -2.08 -1.33
CA THR A 170 -8.94 -2.82 -0.87
C THR A 170 -8.83 -4.27 -1.31
N CYS A 171 -8.65 -5.15 -0.34
CA CYS A 171 -8.51 -6.59 -0.52
C CYS A 171 -9.86 -7.25 -0.87
N PRO A 172 -9.84 -8.46 -1.46
CA PRO A 172 -11.05 -9.25 -1.66
C PRO A 172 -11.69 -9.65 -0.32
N GLU A 173 -13.00 -9.89 -0.32
CA GLU A 173 -13.75 -10.20 0.90
C GLU A 173 -13.38 -11.55 1.53
N LEU A 174 -12.99 -12.56 0.74
CA LEU A 174 -12.81 -13.94 1.22
C LEU A 174 -11.40 -14.52 1.01
N TYR A 175 -10.57 -13.90 0.18
CA TYR A 175 -9.33 -14.50 -0.31
C TYR A 175 -8.08 -13.80 0.19
N ALA A 176 -6.96 -14.51 0.12
CA ALA A 176 -5.67 -14.00 0.58
C ALA A 176 -5.30 -12.68 -0.10
N CYS A 177 -4.73 -11.76 0.67
CA CYS A 177 -4.26 -10.47 0.22
C CYS A 177 -2.88 -10.20 0.81
N SER A 178 -1.93 -9.85 -0.04
CA SER A 178 -0.57 -9.50 0.36
C SER A 178 -0.19 -8.15 -0.22
N LEU A 179 0.34 -7.28 0.63
CA LEU A 179 0.93 -6.01 0.27
C LEU A 179 2.41 -6.04 0.62
N SER A 180 3.28 -5.93 -0.38
CA SER A 180 4.73 -5.81 -0.15
C SER A 180 5.19 -4.39 -0.43
N CYS A 181 5.73 -3.74 0.59
CA CYS A 181 6.26 -2.39 0.57
C CYS A 181 7.79 -2.47 0.58
N GLU A 182 8.36 -2.58 -0.61
CA GLU A 182 9.78 -2.81 -0.83
C GLU A 182 10.44 -1.64 -1.54
N GLY A 183 11.71 -1.35 -1.22
CA GLY A 183 12.52 -0.40 -1.97
C GLY A 183 12.11 1.07 -1.84
N GLY A 184 13.05 1.92 -1.42
CA GLY A 184 12.83 3.37 -1.35
C GLY A 184 12.21 3.87 -0.04
N ASN A 185 12.28 5.18 0.20
CA ASN A 185 11.71 5.78 1.40
C ASN A 185 10.19 5.83 1.24
N ASP A 186 9.44 5.42 2.26
CA ASP A 186 7.98 5.59 2.32
C ASP A 186 7.16 4.89 1.21
N ALA A 187 7.60 3.71 0.77
CA ALA A 187 6.97 2.98 -0.34
C ALA A 187 5.44 2.83 -0.23
N CYS A 188 4.90 2.66 0.97
CA CYS A 188 3.47 2.59 1.27
C CYS A 188 3.04 3.62 2.33
N GLY A 189 3.70 4.78 2.35
CA GLY A 189 3.39 5.88 3.28
C GLY A 189 1.89 6.19 3.31
N ASP A 190 1.34 6.41 4.50
CA ASP A 190 -0.05 6.88 4.72
C ASP A 190 -1.15 6.08 3.98
N LEU A 191 -0.85 4.85 3.52
CA LEU A 191 -1.77 4.02 2.75
C LEU A 191 -2.70 3.23 3.69
N PRO A 192 -4.04 3.35 3.56
CA PRO A 192 -4.97 2.39 4.13
C PRO A 192 -5.00 1.07 3.35
N LEU A 193 -4.64 -0.01 4.03
CA LEU A 193 -4.87 -1.39 3.59
C LEU A 193 -6.15 -1.91 4.25
N ARG A 194 -7.19 -2.15 3.45
CA ARG A 194 -8.52 -2.61 3.89
C ARG A 194 -8.65 -4.11 3.66
N CYS A 195 -8.55 -4.89 4.74
CA CYS A 195 -8.59 -6.34 4.71
C CYS A 195 -10.03 -6.87 4.79
N GLY A 196 -10.28 -8.00 4.13
CA GLY A 196 -11.52 -8.76 4.24
C GLY A 196 -11.46 -9.86 5.30
N GLN A 197 -12.15 -10.97 5.02
CA GLN A 197 -12.16 -12.20 5.82
C GLN A 197 -11.07 -13.19 5.43
N GLY A 198 -10.42 -13.01 4.27
CA GLY A 198 -9.22 -13.79 3.90
C GLY A 198 -7.98 -13.29 4.66
N SER A 199 -6.91 -14.07 4.61
CA SER A 199 -5.64 -13.71 5.24
C SER A 199 -5.06 -12.46 4.59
N CYS A 200 -4.71 -11.49 5.42
CA CYS A 200 -4.20 -10.20 5.01
C CYS A 200 -2.80 -10.01 5.59
N SER A 201 -1.82 -9.75 4.73
CA SER A 201 -0.43 -9.56 5.15
C SER A 201 0.17 -8.29 4.55
N ILE A 202 0.90 -7.55 5.39
CA ILE A 202 1.76 -6.46 4.93
C ILE A 202 3.22 -6.78 5.26
N THR A 203 4.10 -6.60 4.28
CA THR A 203 5.55 -6.73 4.46
C THR A 203 6.20 -5.36 4.27
N CYS A 204 6.86 -4.90 5.33
CA CYS A 204 7.54 -3.61 5.38
C CYS A 204 9.05 -3.83 5.28
N GLY A 205 9.61 -3.46 4.14
CA GLY A 205 11.03 -3.64 3.83
C GLY A 205 11.99 -2.82 4.71
N ALA A 206 13.29 -3.04 4.51
CA ALA A 206 14.38 -2.44 5.28
C ALA A 206 14.62 -0.95 4.96
N SER A 207 13.88 -0.40 4.01
CA SER A 207 14.00 1.01 3.64
C SER A 207 13.50 1.89 4.79
N THR A 208 14.02 3.12 4.90
CA THR A 208 13.53 4.07 5.89
C THR A 208 12.03 4.30 5.68
N ASN A 209 11.23 4.08 6.73
CA ASN A 209 9.80 4.42 6.74
C ASN A 209 8.93 3.66 5.73
N ALA A 210 9.32 2.46 5.28
CA ALA A 210 8.62 1.75 4.20
C ALA A 210 7.07 1.66 4.34
N CYS A 211 6.55 1.53 5.57
CA CYS A 211 5.12 1.54 5.88
C CYS A 211 4.75 2.58 6.95
N LYS A 212 5.49 3.68 7.04
CA LYS A 212 5.20 4.68 8.07
C LYS A 212 3.87 5.37 7.73
N GLY A 213 3.00 5.55 8.73
CA GLY A 213 1.70 6.18 8.49
C GLY A 213 0.64 5.23 7.90
N THR A 214 1.05 4.09 7.33
CA THR A 214 0.13 3.06 6.83
C THR A 214 -0.84 2.61 7.93
N SER A 215 -2.10 2.42 7.58
CA SER A 215 -3.12 1.83 8.46
C SER A 215 -3.58 0.50 7.90
N VAL A 216 -3.52 -0.56 8.69
CA VAL A 216 -4.00 -1.89 8.30
C VAL A 216 -5.35 -2.12 8.96
N GLU A 217 -6.43 -1.90 8.23
CA GLU A 217 -7.78 -2.18 8.69
C GLU A 217 -8.04 -3.69 8.58
N CYS A 218 -7.74 -4.41 9.65
CA CYS A 218 -7.91 -5.85 9.71
C CYS A 218 -9.39 -6.24 9.72
N GLY A 219 -9.73 -7.31 8.98
CA GLY A 219 -11.03 -7.95 9.04
C GLY A 219 -11.01 -9.22 9.88
N ALA A 220 -11.94 -10.15 9.61
CA ALA A 220 -12.10 -11.38 10.39
C ALA A 220 -11.01 -12.44 10.13
N GLY A 221 -10.30 -12.35 9.01
CA GLY A 221 -9.22 -13.29 8.63
C GLY A 221 -7.94 -13.09 9.44
N ALA A 222 -6.89 -13.86 9.11
CA ALA A 222 -5.58 -13.66 9.72
C ALA A 222 -5.02 -12.31 9.27
N CYS A 223 -4.62 -11.45 10.20
CA CYS A 223 -4.02 -10.15 9.89
C CYS A 223 -2.56 -10.13 10.36
N SER A 224 -1.62 -9.85 9.48
CA SER A 224 -0.20 -9.87 9.84
C SER A 224 0.58 -8.71 9.25
N ALA A 225 1.48 -8.15 10.05
CA ALA A 225 2.47 -7.18 9.64
C ALA A 225 3.87 -7.73 9.93
N THR A 226 4.73 -7.74 8.90
CA THR A 226 6.13 -8.17 9.02
C THR A 226 7.03 -6.98 8.74
N CYS A 227 7.81 -6.57 9.73
CA CYS A 227 8.72 -5.44 9.61
C CYS A 227 10.16 -5.88 9.86
N ILE A 228 11.08 -5.44 8.99
CA ILE A 228 12.51 -5.67 9.20
C ILE A 228 13.02 -4.80 10.36
N ASP A 229 12.62 -3.52 10.39
CA ASP A 229 12.95 -2.57 11.46
C ASP A 229 11.67 -2.02 12.10
N LYS A 230 11.29 -2.57 13.27
CA LYS A 230 10.05 -2.19 13.98
C LYS A 230 9.95 -0.69 14.28
N GLU A 231 11.04 -0.06 14.68
CA GLU A 231 11.02 1.37 15.06
C GLU A 231 10.84 2.32 13.87
N LYS A 232 11.16 1.89 12.65
CA LYS A 232 11.21 2.78 11.49
C LYS A 232 10.19 2.45 10.42
N SER A 233 9.82 1.19 10.28
CA SER A 233 9.07 0.71 9.12
C SER A 233 7.71 0.12 9.49
N GLN A 234 7.28 0.22 10.76
CA GLN A 234 5.98 -0.32 11.16
C GLN A 234 4.79 0.53 10.70
N PRO A 235 3.64 -0.11 10.39
CA PRO A 235 2.37 0.57 10.22
C PRO A 235 2.03 1.45 11.44
N ALA A 236 1.35 2.57 11.21
CA ALA A 236 0.91 3.46 12.28
C ALA A 236 -0.18 2.84 13.16
N SER A 237 -1.03 1.98 12.58
CA SER A 237 -2.07 1.29 13.34
C SER A 237 -2.56 0.02 12.62
N MET A 238 -3.09 -0.92 13.40
CA MET A 238 -3.79 -2.10 12.90
C MET A 238 -5.17 -2.24 13.58
N PRO A 239 -6.14 -1.34 13.30
CA PRO A 239 -7.49 -1.47 13.87
C PRO A 239 -8.17 -2.76 13.41
N GLY A 240 -9.02 -3.35 14.26
CA GLY A 240 -9.74 -4.59 13.98
C GLY A 240 -8.93 -5.87 14.24
N CYS A 241 -7.65 -5.73 14.59
CA CYS A 241 -6.75 -6.82 14.96
C CYS A 241 -7.28 -7.70 16.12
N ASP A 242 -8.06 -7.14 17.03
CA ASP A 242 -8.73 -7.82 18.14
C ASP A 242 -9.94 -8.69 17.70
N ALA A 243 -10.49 -8.41 16.52
CA ALA A 243 -11.58 -9.16 15.91
C ALA A 243 -11.12 -10.15 14.83
N SER A 244 -9.83 -10.12 14.47
CA SER A 244 -9.21 -11.06 13.54
C SER A 244 -9.04 -12.45 14.16
N CYS A 245 -9.15 -13.51 13.35
CA CYS A 245 -8.94 -14.88 13.83
C CYS A 245 -7.51 -15.11 14.35
N SER A 246 -6.53 -14.37 13.81
CA SER A 246 -5.16 -14.27 14.29
C SER A 246 -4.63 -12.90 13.93
N CYS A 247 -3.86 -12.29 14.83
CA CYS A 247 -3.22 -11.02 14.54
C CYS A 247 -1.76 -11.01 14.97
N THR A 248 -0.87 -10.66 14.04
CA THR A 248 0.57 -10.48 14.30
C THR A 248 0.96 -9.06 13.92
N GLN A 249 1.34 -8.27 14.92
CA GLN A 249 1.90 -6.94 14.70
C GLN A 249 3.42 -7.02 14.51
N CYS A 250 3.98 -5.98 13.92
CA CYS A 250 5.38 -5.64 14.15
C CYS A 250 5.56 -5.27 15.63
#